data_AF-A0A9X2CEX6-F1
#
_entry.id   AF-A0A9X2CEX6-F1
#
_cell.length_a   1.000
_cell.length_b   1.000
_cell.length_c   1.000
_cell.angle_alpha   90.00
_cell.angle_beta   90.00
_cell.angle_gamma   90.00
#
_symmetry.space_group_name_H-M   'P 1'
#
loop_
_entity.id
_entity.type
_entity.pdbx_description
1 polymer ?
#
loop_
_entity_poly.entity_id
_entity_poly.type
_entity_poly.pdbx_seq_one_letter_code
_entity_poly.pdbx_strand_id
1 'polypeptide(L)'
;MRLCLIATGILLISVNAQANTQLGEQLSFCAQKTNNTERLSCYDQLAANAKPSANISLPAVAKAPTVAVTANKPAAPVVASVPPQPVKPVAITVPATASPELSVNDFGLQKKVIEDEIDRLYFTVANVSKAPGGALIVTLENGQVWKQTNAERYKVKKGHDIYIETGALNSFLMGSDERNATTRVKRLK
;
A
#
# COMPACT_ATOMS: atom_id res chain seq x y z
N MET A 1 -70.34 12.58 -41.27
CA MET A 1 -69.34 13.50 -41.86
C MET A 1 -68.20 13.65 -40.89
N ARG A 2 -67.00 13.29 -41.34
CA ARG A 2 -65.71 13.77 -40.84
C ARG A 2 -65.34 13.37 -39.40
N LEU A 3 -65.11 12.06 -39.23
CA LEU A 3 -63.97 11.55 -38.46
C LEU A 3 -62.66 12.04 -39.14
N CYS A 4 -62.43 13.35 -39.14
CA CYS A 4 -61.18 13.96 -39.56
C CYS A 4 -60.61 14.69 -38.36
N LEU A 5 -59.29 14.58 -38.19
CA LEU A 5 -58.43 15.19 -37.16
C LEU A 5 -58.34 14.33 -35.88
N ILE A 6 -57.88 13.07 -35.89
CA ILE A 6 -56.48 12.63 -36.13
C ILE A 6 -55.52 13.76 -36.51
N ALA A 7 -55.15 14.67 -35.59
CA ALA A 7 -54.07 15.64 -35.87
C ALA A 7 -53.45 16.42 -34.69
N THR A 8 -53.83 16.24 -33.41
CA THR A 8 -53.26 17.10 -32.35
C THR A 8 -52.94 16.31 -31.08
N GLY A 9 -51.64 16.06 -30.87
CA GLY A 9 -51.12 15.80 -29.52
C GLY A 9 -50.17 14.63 -29.33
N ILE A 10 -49.68 13.97 -30.39
CA ILE A 10 -48.49 13.10 -30.29
C ILE A 10 -47.27 14.01 -30.50
N LEU A 11 -46.88 14.75 -29.47
CA LEU A 11 -45.62 15.48 -29.44
C LEU A 11 -44.98 15.28 -28.06
N LEU A 12 -43.73 14.82 -28.09
CA LEU A 12 -42.73 14.74 -27.00
C LEU A 12 -42.71 13.45 -26.16
N ILE A 13 -42.46 12.33 -26.85
CA ILE A 13 -41.57 11.29 -26.33
C ILE A 13 -40.14 11.79 -26.57
N SER A 14 -39.38 12.10 -25.51
CA SER A 14 -37.90 12.08 -25.41
C SER A 14 -37.45 12.98 -24.26
N VAL A 15 -37.00 12.42 -23.13
CA VAL A 15 -35.67 12.60 -22.51
C VAL A 15 -35.61 11.66 -21.30
N ASN A 16 -35.09 10.45 -21.47
CA ASN A 16 -34.55 9.65 -20.36
C ASN A 16 -33.08 9.37 -20.68
N ALA A 17 -32.26 10.42 -20.59
CA ALA A 17 -30.81 10.32 -20.65
C ALA A 17 -30.19 11.15 -19.53
N GLN A 18 -30.59 10.90 -18.28
CA GLN A 18 -29.74 11.22 -17.14
C GLN A 18 -28.75 10.07 -16.96
N ALA A 19 -27.75 10.03 -17.85
CA ALA A 19 -26.53 9.28 -17.60
C ALA A 19 -25.76 9.98 -16.47
N ASN A 20 -24.98 9.21 -15.69
CA ASN A 20 -24.20 9.63 -14.51
C ASN A 20 -23.11 10.70 -14.79
N THR A 21 -23.47 11.85 -15.34
CA THR A 21 -22.55 12.97 -15.61
C THR A 21 -22.00 13.58 -14.32
N GLN A 22 -22.76 13.50 -13.23
CA GLN A 22 -22.39 14.06 -11.93
C GLN A 22 -21.12 13.43 -11.33
N LEU A 23 -20.93 12.12 -11.48
CA LEU A 23 -19.73 11.46 -10.97
C LEU A 23 -18.50 11.82 -11.80
N GLY A 24 -18.64 11.91 -13.12
CA GLY A 24 -17.55 12.31 -14.02
C GLY A 24 -17.10 13.75 -13.80
N GLU A 25 -18.04 14.66 -13.52
CA GLU A 25 -17.75 16.06 -13.21
C GLU A 25 -17.04 16.22 -11.86
N GLN A 26 -17.44 15.46 -10.83
CA GLN A 26 -16.74 15.47 -9.55
C GLN A 26 -15.32 14.89 -9.66
N LEU A 27 -15.13 13.88 -10.51
CA LEU A 27 -13.80 13.32 -10.80
C LEU A 27 -12.89 14.34 -11.49
N SER A 28 -13.43 15.11 -12.45
CA SER A 28 -12.66 16.12 -13.19
C SER A 28 -12.30 17.33 -12.31
N PHE A 29 -13.13 17.67 -11.34
CA PHE A 29 -12.83 18.69 -10.33
C PHE A 29 -11.63 18.30 -9.45
N CYS A 30 -11.56 17.05 -8.98
CA CYS A 30 -10.40 16.57 -8.23
C CYS A 30 -9.13 16.53 -9.11
N ALA A 31 -9.25 16.18 -10.38
CA ALA A 31 -8.11 16.10 -11.31
C ALA A 31 -7.41 17.45 -11.56
N GLN A 32 -8.15 18.55 -11.46
CA GLN A 32 -7.62 19.90 -11.71
C GLN A 32 -6.79 20.47 -10.54
N LYS A 33 -6.70 19.77 -9.41
CA LYS A 33 -5.92 20.22 -8.24
C LYS A 33 -4.42 20.02 -8.47
N THR A 34 -3.65 21.11 -8.38
CA THR A 34 -2.19 21.12 -8.56
C THR A 34 -1.43 20.58 -7.35
N ASN A 35 -1.92 20.82 -6.13
CA ASN A 35 -1.30 20.30 -4.91
C ASN A 35 -1.58 18.79 -4.78
N ASN A 36 -0.52 17.99 -4.67
CA ASN A 36 -0.63 16.53 -4.63
C ASN A 36 -1.42 16.00 -3.41
N THR A 37 -1.19 16.57 -2.22
CA THR A 37 -1.88 16.14 -1.00
C THR A 37 -3.36 16.49 -1.05
N GLU A 38 -3.68 17.69 -1.55
CA GLU A 38 -5.06 18.13 -1.70
C GLU A 38 -5.81 17.29 -2.75
N ARG A 39 -5.16 17.00 -3.89
CA ARG A 39 -5.71 16.14 -4.93
C ARG A 39 -6.01 14.73 -4.42
N LEU A 40 -5.09 14.14 -3.67
CA LEU A 40 -5.27 12.80 -3.10
C LEU A 40 -6.47 12.77 -2.15
N SER A 41 -6.54 13.71 -1.21
CA SER A 41 -7.65 13.79 -0.26
C SER A 41 -9.01 14.02 -0.94
N CYS A 42 -9.04 14.74 -2.07
CA CYS A 42 -10.25 14.96 -2.86
C CYS A 42 -10.80 13.65 -3.44
N TYR A 43 -9.93 12.83 -4.02
CA TYR A 43 -10.33 11.53 -4.57
C TYR A 43 -10.82 10.58 -3.48
N ASP A 44 -10.13 10.54 -2.33
CA ASP A 44 -10.52 9.69 -1.21
C ASP A 44 -11.91 10.04 -0.67
N GLN A 45 -12.21 11.35 -0.55
CA GLN A 45 -13.53 11.83 -0.15
C GLN A 45 -14.62 11.48 -1.17
N LEU A 46 -14.32 11.64 -2.46
CA LEU A 46 -15.26 11.31 -3.53
C LEU A 46 -15.59 9.80 -3.54
N ALA A 47 -14.58 8.96 -3.34
CA ALA A 47 -14.74 7.52 -3.22
C ALA A 47 -15.54 7.10 -1.96
N ALA A 48 -15.33 7.76 -0.83
CA ALA A 48 -16.07 7.50 0.40
C ALA A 48 -17.56 7.82 0.30
N ASN A 49 -17.92 8.81 -0.53
CA ASN A 49 -19.30 9.24 -0.75
C ASN A 49 -19.96 8.54 -1.95
N ALA A 50 -19.18 7.84 -2.78
CA ALA A 50 -19.73 7.01 -3.85
C ALA A 50 -20.41 5.79 -3.23
N LYS A 51 -21.75 5.76 -3.23
CA LYS A 51 -22.47 4.53 -2.92
C LYS A 51 -22.02 3.44 -3.90
N PRO A 52 -21.61 2.25 -3.43
CA PRO A 52 -21.30 1.14 -4.32
C PRO A 52 -22.53 0.85 -5.18
N SER A 53 -22.45 1.19 -6.46
CA SER A 53 -23.43 0.69 -7.42
C SER A 53 -23.31 -0.83 -7.40
N ALA A 54 -24.42 -1.54 -7.16
CA ALA A 54 -24.49 -2.97 -6.92
C ALA A 54 -24.01 -3.89 -8.07
N ASN A 55 -23.28 -3.36 -9.06
CA ASN A 55 -22.76 -4.08 -10.21
C ASN A 55 -21.24 -4.29 -10.20
N ILE A 56 -20.54 -3.94 -9.12
CA ILE A 56 -19.17 -4.45 -8.90
C ILE A 56 -19.28 -5.64 -7.96
N SER A 57 -19.53 -6.81 -8.55
CA SER A 57 -19.44 -8.10 -7.85
C SER A 57 -17.97 -8.36 -7.54
N LEU A 58 -17.53 -7.96 -6.35
CA LEU A 58 -16.29 -8.45 -5.74
C LEU A 58 -16.59 -9.85 -5.17
N PRO A 59 -15.76 -10.88 -5.41
CA PRO A 59 -15.97 -12.18 -4.82
C PRO A 59 -15.90 -12.06 -3.29
N ALA A 60 -16.99 -12.49 -2.63
CA ALA A 60 -17.13 -12.49 -1.19
C ALA A 60 -16.03 -13.35 -0.54
N VAL A 61 -15.11 -12.69 0.17
CA VAL A 61 -14.21 -13.38 1.10
C VAL A 61 -15.05 -13.89 2.27
N ALA A 62 -15.03 -15.21 2.45
CA ALA A 62 -15.77 -15.94 3.45
C ALA A 62 -15.51 -15.44 4.89
N LYS A 63 -16.58 -15.41 5.69
CA LYS A 63 -16.61 -15.15 7.13
C LYS A 63 -15.57 -15.98 7.91
N ALA A 64 -14.84 -15.32 8.80
CA ALA A 64 -14.21 -15.90 9.99
C ALA A 64 -14.28 -14.89 11.16
N PRO A 65 -14.24 -15.34 12.43
CA PRO A 65 -15.25 -15.01 13.43
C PRO A 65 -15.02 -13.72 14.22
N THR A 66 -16.16 -13.21 14.70
CA THR A 66 -16.36 -12.12 15.65
C THR A 66 -15.56 -12.32 16.94
N VAL A 67 -14.61 -11.43 17.20
CA VAL A 67 -14.15 -11.15 18.56
C VAL A 67 -14.84 -9.86 19.00
N ALA A 68 -15.71 -10.01 20.00
CA ALA A 68 -16.40 -8.90 20.63
C ALA A 68 -15.38 -8.02 21.39
N VAL A 69 -15.20 -6.78 20.92
CA VAL A 69 -14.64 -5.71 21.75
C VAL A 69 -15.80 -4.79 22.10
N THR A 70 -16.14 -4.82 23.38
CA THR A 70 -17.07 -3.92 24.06
C THR A 70 -16.73 -2.47 23.80
N ALA A 71 -17.77 -1.72 23.42
CA ALA A 71 -17.73 -0.29 23.14
C ALA A 71 -17.34 0.53 24.38
N ASN A 72 -16.24 1.26 24.28
CA ASN A 72 -15.99 2.42 25.14
C ASN A 72 -16.15 3.72 24.33
N LYS A 73 -17.23 4.40 24.70
CA LYS A 73 -17.64 5.79 24.43
C LYS A 73 -16.46 6.78 24.30
N PRO A 74 -16.37 7.56 23.21
CA PRO A 74 -15.43 8.68 23.14
C PRO A 74 -15.91 9.83 24.03
N ALA A 75 -15.06 10.23 24.97
CA ALA A 75 -15.14 11.53 25.64
C ALA A 75 -13.95 12.36 25.16
N ALA A 76 -14.22 13.40 24.38
CA ALA A 76 -13.41 14.60 24.33
C ALA A 76 -14.04 15.63 25.31
N PRO A 77 -13.35 16.71 25.75
CA PRO A 77 -12.01 17.17 25.36
C PRO A 77 -11.12 17.56 26.57
N VAL A 78 -9.80 17.73 26.35
CA VAL A 78 -9.04 18.78 27.05
C VAL A 78 -7.97 19.32 26.11
N VAL A 79 -8.24 20.53 25.65
CA VAL A 79 -7.31 21.41 24.95
C VAL A 79 -6.37 21.99 26.02
N ALA A 80 -5.11 21.60 26.01
CA ALA A 80 -4.06 22.32 26.73
C ALA A 80 -3.40 23.29 25.74
N SER A 81 -3.73 24.56 25.91
CA SER A 81 -3.15 25.73 25.27
C SER A 81 -1.66 25.86 25.57
N VAL A 82 -0.79 25.70 24.56
CA VAL A 82 0.61 26.11 24.62
C VAL A 82 0.69 27.54 24.05
N PRO A 83 1.26 28.53 24.78
CA PRO A 83 1.38 29.91 24.30
C PRO A 83 2.31 30.02 23.07
N PRO A 84 2.04 30.95 22.14
CA PRO A 84 2.92 31.22 21.01
C PRO A 84 4.16 31.98 21.48
N GLN A 85 5.31 31.31 21.50
CA GLN A 85 6.60 32.02 21.60
C GLN A 85 6.98 32.61 20.23
N PRO A 86 7.51 33.84 20.18
CA PRO A 86 7.94 34.48 18.95
C PRO A 86 9.27 33.89 18.49
N VAL A 87 9.22 32.94 17.55
CA VAL A 87 10.40 32.47 16.83
C VAL A 87 10.83 33.51 15.82
N LYS A 88 11.97 34.16 16.09
CA LYS A 88 12.75 34.92 15.12
C LYS A 88 13.06 34.03 13.91
N PRO A 89 13.15 34.57 12.67
CA PRO A 89 13.45 33.77 11.49
C PRO A 89 14.87 33.23 11.59
N VAL A 90 14.99 31.96 11.98
CA VAL A 90 16.22 31.20 11.76
C VAL A 90 16.22 30.86 10.27
N ALA A 91 17.13 31.47 9.53
CA ALA A 91 17.41 31.10 8.16
C ALA A 91 17.88 29.64 8.15
N ILE A 92 16.96 28.72 7.90
CA ILE A 92 17.27 27.32 7.63
C ILE A 92 17.80 27.32 6.19
N THR A 93 19.12 27.36 6.06
CA THR A 93 19.81 26.97 4.83
C THR A 93 19.60 25.47 4.69
N VAL A 94 18.50 25.08 4.05
CA VAL A 94 18.30 23.70 3.61
C VAL A 94 19.27 23.51 2.43
N PRO A 95 20.27 22.62 2.50
CA PRO A 95 20.90 22.17 1.28
C PRO A 95 19.79 21.48 0.49
N ALA A 96 19.50 21.99 -0.70
CA ALA A 96 18.65 21.30 -1.66
C ALA A 96 19.34 19.97 -2.00
N THR A 97 19.04 18.92 -1.23
CA THR A 97 19.35 17.54 -1.60
C THR A 97 18.56 17.29 -2.86
N ALA A 98 19.27 17.28 -3.99
CA ALA A 98 18.72 17.02 -5.30
C ALA A 98 17.91 15.72 -5.24
N SER A 99 16.60 15.84 -5.47
CA SER A 99 15.82 14.73 -6.00
C SER A 99 16.55 14.26 -7.26
N PRO A 100 16.80 12.96 -7.48
CA PRO A 100 17.49 12.51 -8.68
C PRO A 100 16.62 12.88 -9.88
N GLU A 101 17.02 13.92 -10.61
CA GLU A 101 16.39 14.27 -11.88
C GLU A 101 16.66 13.12 -12.84
N LEU A 102 15.62 12.35 -13.15
CA LEU A 102 15.64 11.38 -14.22
C LEU A 102 15.95 12.15 -15.50
N SER A 103 17.12 11.91 -16.09
CA SER A 103 17.56 12.63 -17.26
C SER A 103 16.73 12.23 -18.48
N VAL A 104 16.59 13.11 -19.47
CA VAL A 104 15.91 12.78 -20.75
C VAL A 104 16.57 11.59 -21.43
N ASN A 105 17.86 11.35 -21.17
CA ASN A 105 18.62 10.20 -21.67
C ASN A 105 18.25 8.88 -20.98
N ASP A 106 17.63 8.93 -19.79
CA ASP A 106 17.11 7.76 -19.07
C ASP A 106 15.66 7.42 -19.49
N PHE A 107 15.01 8.27 -20.28
CA PHE A 107 13.63 8.05 -20.73
C PHE A 107 13.56 6.89 -21.73
N GLY A 108 12.80 5.85 -21.38
CA GLY A 108 12.66 4.64 -22.20
C GLY A 108 13.65 3.52 -21.88
N LEU A 109 14.65 3.78 -21.04
CA LEU A 109 15.39 2.74 -20.36
C LEU A 109 14.65 2.42 -19.05
N GLN A 110 14.32 1.15 -18.82
CA GLN A 110 13.82 0.73 -17.50
C GLN A 110 14.97 0.86 -16.50
N LYS A 111 15.09 2.04 -15.90
CA LYS A 111 16.08 2.32 -14.89
C LYS A 111 15.69 1.57 -13.62
N LYS A 112 16.34 0.41 -13.39
CA LYS A 112 16.32 -0.38 -12.15
C LYS A 112 16.87 0.36 -10.92
N VAL A 113 16.77 1.68 -10.84
CA VAL A 113 17.41 2.47 -9.75
C VAL A 113 16.90 2.04 -8.39
N ILE A 114 15.65 1.57 -8.30
CA ILE A 114 15.06 1.13 -7.03
C ILE A 114 15.32 -0.36 -6.79
N GLU A 115 15.47 -1.18 -7.84
CA GLU A 115 15.74 -2.61 -7.71
C GLU A 115 17.19 -2.94 -7.36
N ASP A 116 18.16 -2.14 -7.83
CA ASP A 116 19.58 -2.41 -7.58
C ASP A 116 20.07 -1.86 -6.22
N GLU A 117 19.24 -1.10 -5.48
CA GLU A 117 19.66 -0.47 -4.21
C GLU A 117 19.14 -1.22 -2.96
N ILE A 118 18.13 -2.10 -3.09
CA ILE A 118 17.63 -2.95 -2.00
C ILE A 118 18.00 -4.42 -2.26
N ASP A 119 19.30 -4.70 -2.26
CA ASP A 119 19.81 -6.07 -2.37
C ASP A 119 19.52 -6.90 -1.11
N ARG A 120 19.51 -6.25 0.06
CA ARG A 120 19.36 -6.89 1.38
C ARG A 120 18.25 -6.27 2.19
N LEU A 121 17.41 -7.12 2.76
CA LEU A 121 16.40 -6.72 3.71
C LEU A 121 16.69 -7.33 5.09
N TYR A 122 16.81 -6.46 6.10
CA TYR A 122 17.19 -6.84 7.46
C TYR A 122 15.98 -7.13 8.33
N PHE A 123 16.14 -8.12 9.21
CA PHE A 123 15.12 -8.59 10.13
C PHE A 123 15.75 -9.09 11.42
N THR A 124 14.98 -9.06 12.50
CA THR A 124 15.37 -9.67 13.77
C THR A 124 14.68 -11.03 13.94
N VAL A 125 15.41 -12.00 14.47
CA VAL A 125 14.92 -13.37 14.68
C VAL A 125 14.10 -13.48 15.96
N ALA A 126 12.81 -13.76 15.83
CA ALA A 126 11.91 -14.00 16.94
C ALA A 126 12.01 -15.43 17.51
N ASN A 127 12.20 -16.44 16.65
CA ASN A 127 12.31 -17.84 17.06
C ASN A 127 13.15 -18.67 16.07
N VAL A 128 13.79 -19.71 16.58
CA VAL A 128 14.56 -20.69 15.79
C VAL A 128 14.14 -22.10 16.18
N SER A 129 13.72 -22.90 15.21
CA SER A 129 13.34 -24.29 15.38
C SER A 129 13.95 -25.19 14.30
N LYS A 130 13.74 -26.50 14.40
CA LYS A 130 14.22 -27.49 13.42
C LYS A 130 13.06 -28.32 12.90
N ALA A 131 13.02 -28.50 11.58
CA ALA A 131 12.11 -29.42 10.92
C ALA A 131 12.54 -30.88 11.15
N PRO A 132 11.63 -31.85 10.92
CA PRO A 132 12.02 -33.25 10.72
C PRO A 132 13.09 -33.33 9.63
N GLY A 133 14.22 -34.00 9.92
CA GLY A 133 15.40 -34.02 9.04
C GLY A 133 16.45 -32.93 9.33
N GLY A 134 16.24 -32.10 10.36
CA GLY A 134 17.26 -31.18 10.88
C GLY A 134 17.39 -29.85 10.16
N ALA A 135 16.55 -29.57 9.16
CA ALA A 135 16.52 -28.28 8.47
C ALA A 135 16.10 -27.15 9.40
N LEU A 136 16.82 -26.03 9.37
CA LEU A 136 16.54 -24.85 10.17
C LEU A 136 15.23 -24.17 9.75
N ILE A 137 14.40 -23.78 10.73
CA ILE A 137 13.23 -22.93 10.54
C ILE A 137 13.43 -21.68 11.40
N VAL A 138 13.33 -20.51 10.77
CA VAL A 138 13.50 -19.21 11.41
C VAL A 138 12.18 -18.45 11.34
N THR A 139 11.70 -17.97 12.47
CA THR A 139 10.56 -17.05 12.56
C THR A 139 11.09 -15.66 12.86
N LEU A 140 10.68 -14.70 12.05
CA LEU A 140 11.07 -13.29 12.16
C LEU A 140 10.06 -12.51 12.99
N GLU A 141 10.46 -11.36 13.53
CA GLU A 141 9.57 -10.51 14.35
C GLU A 141 8.35 -9.99 13.60
N ASN A 142 8.45 -9.80 12.29
CA ASN A 142 7.32 -9.46 11.43
C ASN A 142 6.37 -10.64 11.14
N GLY A 143 6.58 -11.80 11.78
CA GLY A 143 5.74 -12.99 11.66
C GLY A 143 6.06 -13.89 10.46
N GLN A 144 7.01 -13.51 9.60
CA GLN A 144 7.41 -14.36 8.48
C GLN A 144 8.15 -15.60 8.97
N VAL A 145 7.97 -16.72 8.26
CA VAL A 145 8.63 -17.99 8.58
C VAL A 145 9.42 -18.49 7.39
N TRP A 146 10.71 -18.75 7.59
CA TRP A 146 11.65 -19.16 6.56
C TRP A 146 12.28 -20.52 6.91
N LYS A 147 12.34 -21.43 5.94
CA LYS A 147 12.93 -22.76 6.09
C LYS A 147 14.16 -22.92 5.21
N GLN A 148 15.22 -23.47 5.78
CA GLN A 148 16.43 -23.83 5.07
C GLN A 148 16.17 -24.95 4.04
N THR A 149 16.75 -24.81 2.85
CA THR A 149 16.58 -25.74 1.72
C THR A 149 17.86 -26.46 1.31
N ASN A 150 19.04 -25.91 1.61
CA ASN A 150 20.33 -26.56 1.40
C ASN A 150 20.70 -27.47 2.59
N ALA A 151 21.59 -28.44 2.36
CA ALA A 151 22.03 -29.41 3.38
C ALA A 151 23.08 -28.85 4.37
N GLU A 152 23.68 -27.71 4.05
CA GLU A 152 24.79 -27.15 4.82
C GLU A 152 24.32 -26.63 6.19
N ARG A 153 25.08 -26.87 7.26
CA ARG A 153 24.63 -26.46 8.59
C ARG A 153 24.72 -24.95 8.75
N TYR A 154 23.58 -24.33 9.03
CA TYR A 154 23.51 -22.92 9.39
C TYR A 154 23.01 -22.78 10.84
N LYS A 155 23.68 -21.93 11.63
CA LYS A 155 23.29 -21.66 13.03
C LYS A 155 22.82 -20.22 13.16
N VAL A 156 21.70 -20.01 13.81
CA VAL A 156 21.20 -18.68 14.18
C VAL A 156 20.50 -18.81 15.51
N LYS A 157 20.48 -17.74 16.31
CA LYS A 157 19.81 -17.71 17.61
C LYS A 157 18.72 -16.63 17.58
N LYS A 158 17.80 -16.73 18.53
CA LYS A 158 16.82 -15.68 18.80
C LYS A 158 17.54 -14.37 19.13
N GLY A 159 17.02 -13.26 18.62
CA GLY A 159 17.55 -11.92 18.82
C GLY A 159 18.74 -11.53 17.94
N HIS A 160 19.18 -12.42 17.03
CA HIS A 160 20.18 -12.04 16.03
C HIS A 160 19.52 -11.25 14.91
N ASP A 161 20.26 -10.29 14.38
CA ASP A 161 19.92 -9.61 13.13
C ASP A 161 20.42 -10.42 11.95
N ILE A 162 19.51 -10.66 11.02
CA ILE A 162 19.76 -11.41 9.79
C ILE A 162 19.29 -10.56 8.60
N TYR A 163 19.91 -10.78 7.44
CA TYR A 163 19.42 -10.25 6.18
C TYR A 163 18.92 -11.36 5.28
N ILE A 164 17.95 -11.02 4.43
CA ILE A 164 17.50 -11.86 3.33
C ILE A 164 17.75 -11.10 2.02
N GLU A 165 18.41 -11.76 1.08
CA GLU A 165 18.71 -11.23 -0.25
C GLU A 165 18.26 -12.20 -1.35
N THR A 166 18.08 -11.66 -2.55
CA THR A 166 17.78 -12.47 -3.74
C THR A 166 19.05 -13.14 -4.23
N GLY A 167 19.04 -14.48 -4.32
CA GLY A 167 20.10 -15.28 -4.90
C GLY A 167 19.79 -15.71 -6.35
N ALA A 168 20.74 -16.39 -6.99
CA ALA A 168 20.56 -16.91 -8.34
C ALA A 168 19.35 -17.84 -8.47
N LEU A 169 18.74 -17.86 -9.67
CA LEU A 169 17.60 -18.74 -10.01
C LEU A 169 16.36 -18.50 -9.13
N ASN A 170 15.99 -17.25 -8.88
CA ASN A 170 14.84 -16.86 -8.05
C ASN A 170 14.86 -17.52 -6.66
N SER A 171 16.04 -17.58 -6.06
CA SER A 171 16.21 -18.12 -4.71
C SER A 171 16.41 -17.01 -3.70
N PHE A 172 16.29 -17.35 -2.41
CA PHE A 172 16.55 -16.42 -1.33
C PHE A 172 17.69 -16.95 -0.47
N LEU A 173 18.61 -16.07 -0.11
CA LEU A 173 19.71 -16.35 0.79
C LEU A 173 19.47 -15.60 2.10
N MET A 174 19.70 -16.29 3.21
CA MET A 174 19.69 -15.71 4.54
C MET A 174 21.12 -15.65 5.07
N GLY A 175 21.55 -14.47 5.51
CA GLY A 175 22.88 -14.19 6.06
C GLY A 175 22.79 -13.33 7.32
N SER A 176 23.95 -13.00 7.87
CA SER A 176 24.10 -12.04 8.98
C SER A 176 25.46 -11.38 8.86
N ASP A 177 25.58 -10.08 9.14
CA ASP A 177 26.87 -9.37 8.98
C ASP A 177 27.95 -9.84 9.95
N GLU A 178 27.56 -10.47 11.05
CA GLU A 178 28.47 -11.10 12.00
C GLU A 178 29.26 -12.28 11.40
N ARG A 179 28.87 -12.79 10.22
CA ARG A 179 29.53 -13.95 9.61
C ARG A 179 29.51 -13.95 8.08
N ASN A 180 30.59 -14.46 7.51
CA ASN A 180 30.73 -14.64 6.06
C ASN A 180 30.10 -15.95 5.55
N ALA A 181 28.88 -16.27 6.00
CA ALA A 181 28.18 -17.49 5.60
C ALA A 181 26.69 -17.22 5.41
N THR A 182 26.15 -17.66 4.28
CA THR A 182 24.72 -17.58 3.93
C THR A 182 24.11 -18.98 3.80
N THR A 183 22.79 -19.07 3.87
CA THR A 183 22.06 -20.33 3.63
C THR A 183 20.85 -20.09 2.77
N ARG A 184 20.52 -21.05 1.90
CA ARG A 184 19.36 -20.93 1.02
C ARG A 184 18.07 -21.20 1.79
N VAL A 185 17.13 -20.27 1.71
CA VAL A 185 15.85 -20.35 2.43
C VAL A 185 14.66 -20.27 1.49
N LYS A 186 13.54 -20.84 1.94
CA LYS A 186 12.24 -20.75 1.29
C LYS A 186 11.21 -20.28 2.32
N ARG A 187 10.39 -19.31 1.93
CA ARG A 187 9.30 -18.81 2.77
C ARG A 187 8.20 -19.85 2.92
N LEU A 188 7.71 -20.04 4.14
CA LEU A 188 6.59 -20.92 4.48
C LEU A 188 5.30 -20.15 4.78
N LYS A 189 5.42 -18.94 5.36
CA LYS A 189 4.31 -18.06 5.75
C LYS A 189 4.75 -16.60 5.66
#